data_AF-A0A1H9DI41-F1
#
_entry.id   AF-A0A1H9DI41-F1
#
_cell.length_a   1.000
_cell.length_b   1.000
_cell.length_c   1.000
_cell.angle_alpha   90.00
_cell.angle_beta   90.00
_cell.angle_gamma   90.00
#
_symmetry.space_group_name_H-M   'P 1'
#
loop_
_entity.id
_entity.type
_entity.pdbx_description
1 polymer ?
#
loop_
_entity_poly.entity_id
_entity_poly.type
_entity_poly.pdbx_seq_one_letter_code
_entity_poly.pdbx_strand_id
1 'polypeptide(L)'
;MPLQTRNVFVDTEFFVKAGLEFSSRTLQSFENICGKGDLNHITTSIVEREVKGKIRDSIQESIKSVAGFRRKAKILANSNRPEIQALFVELNQEEIIEHALELFDDFLADANSTILDLSQVPADRIIGMYFDCLPPFQDGKKKHEFPDAFTLLALECHLQPDESIYIVSEDTDLIEFCKTNPRFISVDSLNKVLDIYNSHDEERANYIKQYIVDNVDAIKSEIQESIEDADAYNLSSWEDADVDELTVNDVHDFESSIIQIDDESCVLSFNVEVDYTVSVTGPDYNNGIYDKEDGRTYTFRSTSREETDSINVSVEIELSLEIVDNQFVVQERYVNVGGLTGGIEVCVEENGCDDY
;
A
#
# COMPACT_ATOMS: atom_id res chain seq x y z
N MET A 1 1.73 -22.51 0.46
CA MET A 1 2.74 -23.33 -0.25
C MET A 1 3.91 -23.56 0.70
N PRO A 2 4.67 -24.67 0.61
CA PRO A 2 5.88 -24.81 1.41
C PRO A 2 6.95 -23.81 0.96
N LEU A 3 7.83 -23.40 1.88
CA LEU A 3 8.98 -22.53 1.59
C LEU A 3 9.94 -23.23 0.62
N GLN A 4 10.14 -22.64 -0.57
CA GLN A 4 10.96 -23.23 -1.64
C GLN A 4 12.39 -22.69 -1.66
N THR A 5 12.59 -21.44 -1.23
CA THR A 5 13.89 -20.78 -1.15
C THR A 5 13.87 -19.76 0.00
N ARG A 6 15.04 -19.31 0.40
CA ARG A 6 15.22 -18.22 1.37
C ARG A 6 15.58 -16.89 0.71
N ASN A 7 15.95 -16.91 -0.58
CA ASN A 7 16.32 -15.70 -1.30
C ASN A 7 15.05 -14.95 -1.71
N VAL A 8 14.99 -13.66 -1.43
CA VAL A 8 13.86 -12.79 -1.73
C VAL A 8 14.36 -11.51 -2.39
N PHE A 9 13.77 -11.17 -3.52
CA PHE A 9 13.91 -9.88 -4.17
C PHE A 9 12.56 -9.15 -4.08
N VAL A 10 12.62 -7.88 -3.69
CA VAL A 10 11.45 -7.00 -3.61
C VAL A 10 11.58 -5.91 -4.65
N ASP A 11 10.59 -5.83 -5.54
CA ASP A 11 10.58 -4.83 -6.60
C ASP A 11 10.34 -3.40 -6.06
N THR A 12 10.80 -2.40 -6.81
CA THR A 12 10.59 -0.98 -6.50
C THR A 12 9.10 -0.66 -6.31
N GLU A 13 8.22 -1.27 -7.12
CA GLU A 13 6.77 -1.06 -7.08
C GLU A 13 6.18 -1.33 -5.69
N PHE A 14 6.62 -2.40 -5.03
CA PHE A 14 6.12 -2.79 -3.72
C PHE A 14 6.38 -1.69 -2.67
N PHE A 15 7.58 -1.10 -2.65
CA PHE A 15 7.91 -0.03 -1.70
C PHE A 15 7.04 1.20 -1.90
N VAL A 16 6.73 1.54 -3.16
CA VAL A 16 5.83 2.66 -3.48
C VAL A 16 4.40 2.37 -3.02
N LYS A 17 3.89 1.15 -3.26
CA LYS A 17 2.57 0.72 -2.77
C LYS A 17 2.46 0.68 -1.26
N ALA A 18 3.54 0.32 -0.57
CA ALA A 18 3.64 0.39 0.89
C ALA A 18 3.78 1.82 1.43
N GLY A 19 3.53 2.85 0.62
CA GLY A 19 3.60 4.26 1.01
C GLY A 19 5.00 4.76 1.32
N LEU A 20 6.05 4.00 0.98
CA LEU A 20 7.44 4.24 1.39
C LEU A 20 7.59 4.33 2.92
N GLU A 21 6.69 3.66 3.65
CA GLU A 21 6.69 3.61 5.11
C GLU A 21 7.53 2.42 5.60
N PHE A 22 8.84 2.64 5.75
CA PHE A 22 9.77 1.61 6.24
C PHE A 22 9.52 1.20 7.70
N SER A 23 8.71 1.97 8.44
CA SER A 23 8.21 1.62 9.78
C SER A 23 6.97 0.71 9.77
N SER A 24 6.43 0.36 8.60
CA SER A 24 5.27 -0.53 8.51
C SER A 24 5.57 -1.92 9.07
N ARG A 25 4.55 -2.57 9.66
CA ARG A 25 4.70 -3.89 10.29
C ARG A 25 5.21 -4.96 9.33
N THR A 26 4.77 -4.92 8.07
CA THR A 26 5.25 -5.84 7.03
C THR A 26 6.75 -5.70 6.76
N LEU A 27 7.24 -4.47 6.56
CA LEU A 27 8.66 -4.23 6.30
C LEU A 27 9.51 -4.53 7.53
N GLN A 28 9.07 -4.17 8.73
CA GLN A 28 9.75 -4.52 9.97
C GLN A 28 9.82 -6.03 10.21
N SER A 29 8.74 -6.78 9.94
CA SER A 29 8.76 -8.24 10.05
C SER A 29 9.77 -8.84 9.08
N PHE A 30 9.75 -8.40 7.82
CA PHE A 30 10.70 -8.85 6.80
C PHE A 30 12.15 -8.52 7.16
N GLU A 31 12.42 -7.28 7.59
CA GLU A 31 13.73 -6.82 8.08
C GLU A 31 14.23 -7.72 9.22
N ASN A 32 13.40 -7.97 10.24
CA ASN A 32 13.74 -8.80 11.38
C ASN A 32 14.06 -10.25 10.99
N ILE A 33 13.30 -10.83 10.05
CA ILE A 33 13.53 -12.20 9.55
C ILE A 33 14.85 -12.24 8.75
N CYS A 34 15.11 -11.22 7.94
CA CYS A 34 16.35 -11.12 7.18
C CYS A 34 17.58 -10.88 8.07
N GLY A 35 17.48 -10.00 9.07
CA GLY A 35 18.54 -9.74 10.04
C GLY A 35 18.93 -10.95 10.88
N LYS A 36 17.99 -11.89 11.11
CA LYS A 36 18.27 -13.20 11.74
C LYS A 36 18.95 -14.20 10.80
N GLY A 37 18.98 -13.93 9.49
CA GLY A 37 19.51 -14.82 8.46
C GLY A 37 18.55 -15.92 8.03
N ASP A 38 17.26 -15.79 8.35
CA ASP A 38 16.25 -16.78 7.98
C ASP A 38 15.75 -16.61 6.54
N LEU A 39 15.67 -15.37 6.07
CA LEU A 39 15.52 -14.99 4.67
C LEU A 39 16.71 -14.12 4.22
N ASN A 40 17.06 -14.17 2.94
CA ASN A 40 18.13 -13.37 2.36
C ASN A 40 17.51 -12.33 1.41
N HIS A 41 17.53 -11.07 1.81
CA HIS A 41 17.12 -9.99 0.92
C HIS A 41 18.24 -9.70 -0.09
N ILE A 42 17.94 -9.89 -1.38
CA ILE A 42 18.85 -9.60 -2.49
C ILE A 42 18.19 -8.51 -3.31
N THR A 43 18.90 -7.38 -3.49
CA THR A 43 18.44 -6.24 -4.28
C THR A 43 19.55 -5.78 -5.23
N THR A 44 19.32 -4.72 -5.99
CA THR A 44 20.31 -4.19 -6.94
C THR A 44 20.50 -2.69 -6.74
N SER A 45 21.66 -2.19 -7.18
CA SER A 45 21.93 -0.74 -7.22
C SER A 45 20.98 0.06 -8.13
N ILE A 46 20.16 -0.62 -8.94
CA ILE A 46 19.08 0.01 -9.72
C ILE A 46 17.90 0.28 -8.79
N VAL A 47 17.35 -0.76 -8.17
CA VAL A 47 16.21 -0.67 -7.24
C VAL A 47 16.51 0.31 -6.10
N GLU A 48 17.72 0.25 -5.53
CA GLU A 48 18.16 1.19 -4.50
C GLU A 48 18.02 2.65 -4.96
N ARG A 49 18.47 2.96 -6.19
CA ARG A 49 18.39 4.32 -6.74
C ARG A 49 16.97 4.73 -7.08
N GLU A 50 16.16 3.80 -7.57
CA GLU A 50 14.76 4.05 -7.91
C GLU A 50 13.94 4.35 -6.65
N VAL A 51 14.04 3.54 -5.61
CA VAL A 51 13.38 3.77 -4.31
C VAL A 51 13.81 5.11 -3.73
N LYS A 52 15.13 5.40 -3.69
CA LYS A 52 15.64 6.71 -3.27
C LYS A 52 15.14 7.87 -4.13
N GLY A 53 14.87 7.64 -5.42
CA GLY A 53 14.23 8.60 -6.31
C GLY A 53 12.78 8.85 -5.93
N LYS A 54 12.01 7.77 -5.74
CA LYS A 54 10.59 7.82 -5.34
C LYS A 54 10.38 8.49 -3.99
N ILE A 55 11.26 8.26 -3.01
CA ILE A 55 11.27 8.97 -1.73
C ILE A 55 11.36 10.49 -1.95
N ARG A 56 12.30 10.94 -2.78
CA ARG A 56 12.46 12.38 -3.07
C ARG A 56 11.24 12.97 -3.75
N ASP A 57 10.70 12.25 -4.74
CA ASP A 57 9.53 12.71 -5.50
C ASP A 57 8.28 12.81 -4.60
N SER A 58 8.03 11.79 -3.78
CA SER A 58 6.90 11.73 -2.84
C SER A 58 6.98 12.86 -1.81
N ILE A 59 8.13 13.07 -1.17
CA ILE A 59 8.31 14.14 -0.18
C ILE A 59 8.13 15.52 -0.81
N GLN A 60 8.64 15.74 -2.03
CA GLN A 60 8.44 16.99 -2.74
C GLN A 60 6.97 17.27 -3.03
N GLU A 61 6.20 16.24 -3.38
CA GLU A 61 4.76 16.34 -3.59
C GLU A 61 4.03 16.66 -2.28
N SER A 62 4.31 15.94 -1.19
CA SER A 62 3.73 16.20 0.13
C SER A 62 4.01 17.62 0.62
N ILE A 63 5.24 18.12 0.46
CA ILE A 63 5.60 19.50 0.86
C ILE A 63 4.86 20.54 0.02
N LYS A 64 4.68 20.30 -1.29
CA LYS A 64 3.87 21.19 -2.14
C LYS A 64 2.41 21.22 -1.68
N SER A 65 1.87 20.07 -1.30
CA SER A 65 0.50 19.95 -0.76
C SER A 65 0.35 20.70 0.56
N VAL A 66 1.30 20.54 1.50
CA VAL A 66 1.34 21.31 2.76
C VAL A 66 1.43 22.82 2.50
N ALA A 67 2.29 23.24 1.56
CA ALA A 67 2.38 24.66 1.16
C ALA A 67 1.09 25.18 0.50
N GLY A 68 0.37 24.33 -0.24
CA GLY A 68 -0.97 24.59 -0.75
C GLY A 68 -1.99 24.81 0.38
N PHE A 69 -2.05 23.88 1.33
CA PHE A 69 -2.90 23.97 2.51
C PHE A 69 -2.64 25.26 3.30
N ARG A 70 -1.38 25.57 3.64
CA ARG A 70 -1.01 26.79 4.37
C ARG A 70 -1.45 28.08 3.66
N ARG A 71 -1.43 28.09 2.33
CA ARG A 71 -1.89 29.24 1.53
C ARG A 71 -3.40 29.45 1.64
N LYS A 72 -4.19 28.37 1.67
CA LYS A 72 -5.65 28.40 1.82
C LYS A 72 -6.06 28.68 3.28
N ALA A 73 -5.34 28.13 4.25
CA ALA A 73 -5.64 28.21 5.68
C ALA A 73 -5.10 29.47 6.38
N LYS A 74 -4.75 30.54 5.66
CA LYS A 74 -4.10 31.76 6.23
C LYS A 74 -4.84 32.38 7.42
N ILE A 75 -6.17 32.25 7.47
CA ILE A 75 -6.98 32.75 8.59
C ILE A 75 -6.61 32.09 9.92
N LEU A 76 -6.14 30.84 9.88
CA LEU A 76 -5.71 30.06 11.04
C LEU A 76 -4.30 30.42 11.52
N ALA A 77 -3.48 31.07 10.67
CA ALA A 77 -2.08 31.36 10.97
C ALA A 77 -1.88 32.29 12.20
N ASN A 78 -2.89 33.10 12.54
CA ASN A 78 -2.86 33.99 13.71
C ASN A 78 -3.40 33.34 14.99
N SER A 79 -3.71 32.04 14.97
CA SER A 79 -4.18 31.34 16.15
C SER A 79 -3.07 31.24 17.21
N ASN A 80 -3.46 31.44 18.47
CA ASN A 80 -2.58 31.23 19.62
C ASN A 80 -2.62 29.77 20.13
N ARG A 81 -3.33 28.89 19.43
CA ARG A 81 -3.41 27.47 19.78
C ARG A 81 -2.16 26.72 19.27
N PRO A 82 -1.43 25.99 20.13
CA PRO A 82 -0.20 25.29 19.75
C PRO A 82 -0.41 24.32 18.58
N GLU A 83 -1.54 23.62 18.55
CA GLU A 83 -1.84 22.63 17.50
C GLU A 83 -1.96 23.30 16.13
N ILE A 84 -2.51 24.51 16.10
CA ILE A 84 -2.65 25.29 14.85
C ILE A 84 -1.32 25.92 14.46
N GLN A 85 -0.53 26.41 15.41
CA GLN A 85 0.79 26.97 15.11
C GLN A 85 1.73 25.93 14.49
N ALA A 86 1.68 24.68 14.97
CA ALA A 86 2.45 23.57 14.42
C ALA A 86 2.20 23.37 12.90
N LEU A 87 0.98 23.59 12.42
CA LEU A 87 0.64 23.44 10.99
C LEU A 87 1.37 24.44 10.08
N PHE A 88 1.90 25.55 10.62
CA PHE A 88 2.56 26.62 9.85
C PHE A 88 4.09 26.66 10.02
N VAL A 89 4.69 25.73 10.76
CA VAL A 89 6.15 25.65 10.93
C VAL A 89 6.85 25.34 9.61
N GLU A 90 7.82 26.14 9.18
CA GLU A 90 8.56 25.86 7.94
C GLU A 90 9.19 24.46 7.97
N LEU A 91 8.93 23.69 6.92
CA LEU A 91 9.47 22.35 6.74
C LEU A 91 10.80 22.48 6.00
N ASN A 92 11.87 21.96 6.60
CA ASN A 92 13.14 21.86 5.89
C ASN A 92 13.10 20.62 4.98
N GLN A 93 12.86 20.86 3.69
CA GLN A 93 12.76 19.79 2.70
C GLN A 93 14.01 18.91 2.64
N GLU A 94 15.20 19.50 2.77
CA GLU A 94 16.46 18.74 2.69
C GLU A 94 16.59 17.78 3.87
N GLU A 95 16.32 18.25 5.09
CA GLU A 95 16.36 17.42 6.31
C GLU A 95 15.33 16.28 6.27
N ILE A 96 14.11 16.53 5.79
CA ILE A 96 13.07 15.50 5.70
C ILE A 96 13.45 14.43 4.66
N ILE A 97 14.00 14.86 3.52
CA ILE A 97 14.50 13.93 2.49
C ILE A 97 15.67 13.11 3.05
N GLU A 98 16.64 13.75 3.71
CA GLU A 98 17.79 13.06 4.31
C GLU A 98 17.32 12.01 5.32
N HIS A 99 16.42 12.37 6.24
CA HIS A 99 15.90 11.43 7.22
C HIS A 99 15.16 10.23 6.59
N ALA A 100 14.32 10.47 5.57
CA ALA A 100 13.63 9.38 4.89
C ALA A 100 14.56 8.46 4.10
N LEU A 101 15.66 9.01 3.55
CA LEU A 101 16.70 8.21 2.91
C LEU A 101 17.50 7.40 3.93
N GLU A 102 17.77 7.97 5.11
CA GLU A 102 18.40 7.26 6.23
C GLU A 102 17.55 6.06 6.66
N LEU A 103 16.22 6.22 6.81
CA LEU A 103 15.33 5.11 7.16
C LEU A 103 15.39 3.95 6.14
N PHE A 104 15.50 4.26 4.84
CA PHE A 104 15.67 3.22 3.82
C PHE A 104 17.05 2.56 3.89
N ASP A 105 18.11 3.34 4.12
CA ASP A 105 19.46 2.81 4.27
C ASP A 105 19.60 1.93 5.52
N ASP A 106 18.98 2.33 6.63
CA ASP A 106 18.89 1.57 7.87
C ASP A 106 18.13 0.25 7.65
N PHE A 107 16.96 0.29 6.99
CA PHE A 107 16.22 -0.91 6.60
C PHE A 107 17.09 -1.91 5.81
N LEU A 108 17.83 -1.43 4.81
CA LEU A 108 18.70 -2.30 4.01
C LEU A 108 19.83 -2.91 4.85
N ALA A 109 20.39 -2.12 5.78
CA ALA A 109 21.47 -2.54 6.67
C ALA A 109 20.99 -3.56 7.71
N ASP A 110 19.86 -3.30 8.37
CA ASP A 110 19.28 -4.12 9.42
C ASP A 110 18.73 -5.45 8.86
N ALA A 111 18.19 -5.43 7.64
CA ALA A 111 17.87 -6.63 6.87
C ALA A 111 19.11 -7.39 6.34
N ASN A 112 20.33 -6.89 6.56
CA ASN A 112 21.57 -7.45 6.01
C ASN A 112 21.49 -7.71 4.49
N SER A 113 20.95 -6.73 3.77
CA SER A 113 20.61 -6.85 2.35
C SER A 113 21.84 -6.99 1.46
N THR A 114 21.80 -7.90 0.49
CA THR A 114 22.84 -8.02 -0.54
C THR A 114 22.51 -7.12 -1.72
N ILE A 115 23.26 -6.03 -1.89
CA ILE A 115 23.08 -5.09 -3.00
C ILE A 115 24.01 -5.47 -4.16
N LEU A 116 23.42 -5.95 -5.26
CA LEU A 116 24.15 -6.32 -6.46
C LEU A 116 24.47 -5.10 -7.34
N ASP A 117 25.72 -5.01 -7.78
CA ASP A 117 26.09 -4.12 -8.86
C ASP A 117 25.82 -4.75 -10.23
N LEU A 118 25.97 -3.96 -11.29
CA LEU A 118 25.73 -4.41 -12.67
C LEU A 118 26.99 -4.99 -13.34
N SER A 119 28.08 -5.17 -12.59
CA SER A 119 29.39 -5.53 -13.17
C SER A 119 29.39 -6.91 -13.83
N GLN A 120 28.56 -7.84 -13.32
CA GLN A 120 28.46 -9.21 -13.81
C GLN A 120 27.39 -9.37 -14.90
N VAL A 121 26.63 -8.32 -15.22
CA VAL A 121 25.52 -8.42 -16.19
C VAL A 121 26.06 -8.33 -17.63
N PRO A 122 25.85 -9.37 -18.46
CA PRO A 122 26.31 -9.35 -19.84
C PRO A 122 25.44 -8.42 -20.69
N ALA A 123 25.97 -7.26 -21.06
CA ALA A 123 25.26 -6.25 -21.85
C ALA A 123 24.73 -6.79 -23.19
N ASP A 124 25.50 -7.65 -23.88
CA ASP A 124 25.05 -8.29 -25.13
C ASP A 124 23.79 -9.13 -24.94
N ARG A 125 23.61 -9.73 -23.75
CA ARG A 125 22.40 -10.50 -23.44
C ARG A 125 21.19 -9.60 -23.25
N ILE A 126 21.33 -8.47 -22.55
CA ILE A 126 20.27 -7.47 -22.41
C ILE A 126 19.83 -6.95 -23.78
N ILE A 127 20.80 -6.60 -24.63
CA ILE A 127 20.53 -6.12 -25.98
C ILE A 127 19.84 -7.20 -26.82
N GLY A 128 20.29 -8.46 -26.72
CA GLY A 128 19.64 -9.60 -27.35
C GLY A 128 18.18 -9.74 -26.90
N MET A 129 17.91 -9.73 -25.60
CA MET A 129 16.55 -9.80 -25.04
C MET A 129 15.65 -8.69 -25.60
N TYR A 130 16.15 -7.46 -25.71
CA TYR A 130 15.40 -6.34 -26.28
C TYR A 130 15.04 -6.54 -27.76
N PHE A 131 16.00 -6.95 -28.60
CA PHE A 131 15.77 -7.13 -30.04
C PHE A 131 14.99 -8.41 -30.37
N ASP A 132 15.13 -9.45 -29.54
CA ASP A 132 14.44 -10.73 -29.69
C ASP A 132 13.06 -10.73 -29.02
N CYS A 133 12.61 -9.58 -28.49
CA CYS A 133 11.28 -9.43 -27.89
C CYS A 133 11.06 -10.40 -26.72
N LEU A 134 12.10 -10.66 -25.93
CA LEU A 134 12.04 -11.52 -24.75
C LEU A 134 11.62 -10.71 -23.51
N PRO A 135 10.94 -11.31 -22.52
CA PRO A 135 10.64 -10.65 -21.25
C PRO A 135 11.92 -10.07 -20.59
N PRO A 136 11.86 -8.88 -19.96
CA PRO A 136 10.66 -8.04 -19.74
C PRO A 136 10.23 -7.18 -20.95
N PHE A 137 10.97 -7.16 -22.06
CA PHE A 137 10.71 -6.23 -23.18
C PHE A 137 9.46 -6.54 -24.04
N GLN A 138 8.92 -7.78 -23.94
CA GLN A 138 7.74 -8.26 -24.69
C GLN A 138 7.74 -7.80 -26.15
N ASP A 139 6.95 -6.79 -26.53
CA ASP A 139 6.83 -6.30 -27.92
C ASP A 139 8.03 -5.47 -28.45
N GLY A 140 9.15 -5.40 -27.72
CA GLY A 140 10.39 -4.71 -28.14
C GLY A 140 10.29 -3.19 -28.22
N LYS A 141 9.19 -2.60 -27.73
CA LYS A 141 8.95 -1.15 -27.69
C LYS A 141 9.15 -0.55 -26.31
N LYS A 142 9.25 -1.38 -25.27
CA LYS A 142 9.32 -0.94 -23.88
C LYS A 142 10.74 -0.59 -23.46
N LYS A 143 11.24 0.56 -23.94
CA LYS A 143 12.58 1.06 -23.59
C LYS A 143 12.72 1.49 -22.12
N HIS A 144 11.62 1.56 -21.38
CA HIS A 144 11.65 1.85 -19.95
C HIS A 144 11.94 0.59 -19.12
N GLU A 145 11.91 -0.61 -19.70
CA GLU A 145 12.15 -1.91 -19.03
C GLU A 145 13.63 -2.31 -18.97
N PHE A 146 14.53 -1.46 -19.45
CA PHE A 146 15.97 -1.75 -19.34
C PHE A 146 16.43 -1.90 -17.89
N PRO A 147 16.06 -1.00 -16.95
CA PRO A 147 16.35 -1.17 -15.54
C PRO A 147 15.92 -2.54 -15.01
N ASP A 148 14.70 -2.98 -15.31
CA ASP A 148 14.16 -4.27 -14.87
C ASP A 148 14.91 -5.45 -15.48
N ALA A 149 15.22 -5.38 -16.78
CA ALA A 149 16.03 -6.40 -17.44
C ALA A 149 17.42 -6.52 -16.81
N PHE A 150 18.07 -5.40 -16.47
CA PHE A 150 19.36 -5.39 -15.78
C PHE A 150 19.24 -5.98 -14.37
N THR A 151 18.18 -5.62 -13.64
CA THR A 151 17.89 -6.16 -12.30
C THR A 151 17.71 -7.68 -12.33
N LEU A 152 16.83 -8.18 -13.20
CA LEU A 152 16.55 -9.61 -13.34
C LEU A 152 17.79 -10.41 -13.76
N LEU A 153 18.60 -9.90 -14.70
CA LEU A 153 19.84 -10.57 -15.07
C LEU A 153 20.91 -10.50 -13.97
N ALA A 154 20.99 -9.42 -13.19
CA ALA A 154 21.91 -9.34 -12.07
C ALA A 154 21.58 -10.42 -11.02
N LEU A 155 20.30 -10.58 -10.69
CA LEU A 155 19.83 -11.66 -9.81
C LEU A 155 20.18 -13.03 -10.40
N GLU A 156 19.92 -13.23 -11.68
CA GLU A 156 20.18 -14.52 -12.32
C GLU A 156 21.66 -14.90 -12.33
N CYS A 157 22.55 -13.93 -12.55
CA CYS A 157 24.00 -14.11 -12.53
C CYS A 157 24.54 -14.34 -11.11
N HIS A 158 23.87 -13.83 -10.08
CA HIS A 158 24.27 -14.00 -8.69
C HIS A 158 23.91 -15.40 -8.15
N LEU A 159 22.75 -15.93 -8.54
CA LEU A 159 22.25 -17.23 -8.07
C LEU A 159 23.07 -18.40 -8.62
N GLN A 160 23.39 -19.36 -7.75
CA GLN A 160 23.94 -20.65 -8.16
C GLN A 160 22.93 -21.45 -9.01
N PRO A 161 23.39 -22.46 -9.78
CA PRO A 161 22.50 -23.23 -10.67
C PRO A 161 21.31 -23.92 -9.97
N ASP A 162 21.46 -24.26 -8.70
CA ASP A 162 20.46 -24.92 -7.84
C ASP A 162 19.73 -23.96 -6.90
N GLU A 163 20.07 -22.67 -6.91
CA GLU A 163 19.38 -21.66 -6.13
C GLU A 163 18.18 -21.07 -6.88
N SER A 164 17.11 -20.85 -6.14
CA SER A 164 15.91 -20.14 -6.58
C SER A 164 15.74 -18.85 -5.78
N ILE A 165 14.90 -17.94 -6.26
CA ILE A 165 14.58 -16.67 -5.60
C ILE A 165 13.08 -16.38 -5.71
N TYR A 166 12.51 -15.80 -4.65
CA TYR A 166 11.18 -15.20 -4.71
C TYR A 166 11.27 -13.79 -5.31
N ILE A 167 10.46 -13.51 -6.33
CA ILE A 167 10.33 -12.19 -6.95
C ILE A 167 9.01 -11.61 -6.49
N VAL A 168 9.05 -10.62 -5.58
CA VAL A 168 7.89 -9.91 -5.08
C VAL A 168 7.58 -8.74 -6.01
N SER A 169 6.55 -8.89 -6.84
CA SER A 169 6.16 -7.92 -7.86
C SER A 169 4.75 -8.20 -8.39
N GLU A 170 3.97 -7.17 -8.66
CA GLU A 170 2.72 -7.29 -9.43
C GLU A 170 2.91 -6.93 -10.91
N ASP A 171 4.07 -6.40 -11.29
CA ASP A 171 4.40 -6.11 -12.68
C ASP A 171 4.31 -7.36 -13.58
N THR A 172 3.46 -7.25 -14.61
CA THR A 172 3.19 -8.34 -15.55
C THR A 172 4.43 -8.73 -16.35
N ASP A 173 5.34 -7.81 -16.64
CA ASP A 173 6.56 -8.07 -17.42
C ASP A 173 7.55 -8.89 -16.60
N LEU A 174 7.69 -8.61 -15.31
CA LEU A 174 8.49 -9.40 -14.36
C LEU A 174 7.88 -10.79 -14.16
N ILE A 175 6.54 -10.88 -14.04
CA ILE A 175 5.81 -12.14 -13.93
C ILE A 175 6.04 -13.01 -15.17
N GLU A 176 5.97 -12.44 -16.38
CA GLU A 176 6.27 -13.14 -17.63
C GLU A 176 7.72 -13.63 -17.68
N PHE A 177 8.68 -12.84 -17.19
CA PHE A 177 10.07 -13.30 -17.08
C PHE A 177 10.19 -14.52 -16.15
N CYS A 178 9.53 -14.50 -14.98
CA CYS A 178 9.52 -15.62 -14.04
C CYS A 178 8.96 -16.90 -14.68
N LYS A 179 7.94 -16.80 -15.54
CA LYS A 179 7.41 -17.97 -16.28
C LYS A 179 8.44 -18.62 -17.21
N THR A 180 9.40 -17.86 -17.72
CA THR A 180 10.47 -18.38 -18.57
C THR A 180 11.63 -19.00 -17.77
N ASN A 181 11.74 -18.71 -16.47
CA ASN A 181 12.84 -19.14 -15.62
C ASN A 181 12.34 -19.81 -14.34
N PRO A 182 12.36 -21.15 -14.24
CA PRO A 182 11.78 -21.86 -13.09
C PRO A 182 12.49 -21.59 -11.75
N ARG A 183 13.68 -20.96 -11.77
CA ARG A 183 14.38 -20.51 -10.55
C ARG A 183 13.77 -19.24 -9.95
N PHE A 184 12.98 -18.51 -10.72
CA PHE A 184 12.36 -17.25 -10.33
C PHE A 184 10.90 -17.53 -9.99
N ILE A 185 10.58 -17.48 -8.69
CA ILE A 185 9.25 -17.79 -8.18
C ILE A 185 8.54 -16.46 -7.96
N SER A 186 7.64 -16.12 -8.88
CA SER A 186 6.83 -14.90 -8.75
C SER A 186 5.84 -15.02 -7.59
N VAL A 187 5.76 -13.95 -6.79
CA VAL A 187 4.80 -13.74 -5.71
C VAL A 187 4.30 -12.30 -5.84
N ASP A 188 3.00 -12.08 -5.70
CA ASP A 188 2.40 -10.75 -5.89
C ASP A 188 2.62 -9.79 -4.71
N SER A 189 3.02 -10.29 -3.53
CA SER A 189 3.16 -9.45 -2.34
C SER A 189 4.14 -10.01 -1.34
N LEU A 190 4.79 -9.11 -0.59
CA LEU A 190 5.70 -9.48 0.50
C LEU A 190 4.95 -10.21 1.62
N ASN A 191 3.69 -9.82 1.86
CA ASN A 191 2.78 -10.47 2.80
C ASN A 191 2.67 -11.98 2.54
N LYS A 192 2.59 -12.41 1.27
CA LYS A 192 2.55 -13.84 0.93
C LYS A 192 3.86 -14.56 1.18
N VAL A 193 5.01 -13.90 0.97
CA VAL A 193 6.31 -14.49 1.31
C VAL A 193 6.42 -14.70 2.82
N LEU A 194 5.99 -13.71 3.60
CA LEU A 194 5.93 -13.81 5.06
C LEU A 194 4.96 -14.91 5.49
N ASP A 195 3.77 -15.02 4.88
CA ASP A 195 2.82 -16.09 5.17
C ASP A 195 3.42 -17.48 4.87
N ILE A 196 4.12 -17.64 3.73
CA ILE A 196 4.82 -18.88 3.38
C ILE A 196 5.89 -19.23 4.42
N TYR A 197 6.65 -18.24 4.86
CA TYR A 197 7.69 -18.41 5.87
C TYR A 197 7.10 -18.80 7.23
N ASN A 198 6.12 -18.03 7.71
CA ASN A 198 5.47 -18.22 9.01
C ASN A 198 4.60 -19.49 9.06
N SER A 199 4.03 -19.91 7.93
CA SER A 199 3.23 -21.14 7.81
C SER A 199 4.07 -22.43 7.87
N HIS A 200 5.40 -22.35 7.99
CA HIS A 200 6.23 -23.53 8.21
C HIS A 200 6.01 -24.16 9.62
N ASP A 201 5.48 -23.41 10.59
CA ASP A 201 4.95 -23.95 11.85
C ASP A 201 3.46 -24.31 11.68
N GLU A 202 3.23 -25.50 11.09
CA GLU A 202 1.91 -25.91 10.58
C GLU A 202 0.80 -25.88 11.65
N GLU A 203 1.07 -26.22 12.91
CA GLU A 203 0.01 -26.28 13.93
C GLU A 203 -0.54 -24.90 14.29
N ARG A 204 0.35 -23.92 14.49
CA ARG A 204 -0.01 -22.56 14.86
C ARG A 204 -0.69 -21.80 13.72
N ALA A 205 -0.07 -21.83 12.55
CA ALA A 205 -0.60 -21.15 11.37
C ALA A 205 -1.99 -21.69 11.00
N ASN A 206 -2.21 -23.01 11.12
CA ASN A 206 -3.52 -23.61 10.88
C ASN A 206 -4.55 -23.19 11.94
N TYR A 207 -4.18 -23.14 13.22
CA TYR A 207 -5.08 -22.66 14.28
C TYR A 207 -5.54 -21.22 14.01
N ILE A 208 -4.60 -20.32 13.69
CA ILE A 208 -4.90 -18.91 13.42
C ILE A 208 -5.77 -18.76 12.17
N LYS A 209 -5.42 -19.46 11.08
CA LYS A 209 -6.22 -19.44 9.84
C LYS A 209 -7.64 -19.94 10.11
N GLN A 210 -7.80 -20.99 10.91
CA GLN A 210 -9.12 -21.49 11.30
C GLN A 210 -9.88 -20.48 12.17
N TYR A 211 -9.21 -19.83 13.13
CA TYR A 211 -9.83 -18.79 13.96
C TYR A 211 -10.38 -17.64 13.12
N ILE A 212 -9.66 -17.19 12.09
CA ILE A 212 -10.14 -16.14 11.18
C ILE A 212 -11.38 -16.61 10.41
N VAL A 213 -11.37 -17.84 9.88
CA VAL A 213 -12.52 -18.42 9.18
C VAL A 213 -13.74 -18.51 10.10
N ASP A 214 -13.55 -18.95 11.35
CA ASP A 214 -14.62 -19.11 12.33
C ASP A 214 -15.21 -17.77 12.80
N ASN A 215 -14.45 -16.67 12.68
CA ASN A 215 -14.84 -15.34 13.14
C ASN A 215 -14.98 -14.31 11.99
N VAL A 216 -15.06 -14.78 10.74
CA VAL A 216 -15.09 -13.91 9.55
C VAL A 216 -16.23 -12.90 9.61
N ASP A 217 -17.43 -13.32 10.03
CA ASP A 217 -18.59 -12.43 10.12
C ASP A 217 -18.37 -11.31 11.13
N ALA A 218 -17.77 -11.63 12.28
CA ALA A 218 -17.47 -10.64 13.31
C ALA A 218 -16.39 -9.65 12.85
N ILE A 219 -15.40 -10.12 12.09
CA ILE A 219 -14.36 -9.25 11.49
C ILE A 219 -15.00 -8.31 10.46
N LYS A 220 -15.86 -8.83 9.58
CA LYS A 220 -16.57 -8.01 8.60
C LYS A 220 -17.42 -6.93 9.28
N SER A 221 -18.09 -7.25 10.39
CA SER A 221 -18.84 -6.26 11.19
C SER A 221 -17.94 -5.17 11.80
N GLU A 222 -16.77 -5.52 12.33
CA GLU A 222 -15.82 -4.52 12.87
C GLU A 222 -15.25 -3.62 11.76
N ILE A 223 -14.99 -4.16 10.57
CA ILE A 223 -14.56 -3.39 9.40
C ILE A 223 -15.67 -2.42 8.96
N GLN A 224 -16.92 -2.90 8.89
CA GLN A 224 -18.08 -2.08 8.58
C GLN A 224 -18.21 -0.91 9.57
N GLU A 225 -18.21 -1.18 10.87
CA GLU A 225 -18.33 -0.15 11.91
C GLU A 225 -17.19 0.88 11.80
N SER A 226 -15.96 0.41 11.57
CA SER A 226 -14.81 1.31 11.40
C SER A 226 -14.93 2.25 10.20
N ILE A 227 -15.50 1.77 9.08
CA ILE A 227 -15.70 2.56 7.86
C ILE A 227 -16.86 3.54 8.02
N GLU A 228 -17.96 3.12 8.63
CA GLU A 228 -19.14 3.98 8.88
C GLU A 228 -18.85 5.08 9.92
N ASP A 229 -17.96 4.82 10.88
CA ASP A 229 -17.50 5.81 11.87
C ASP A 229 -16.42 6.77 11.32
N ALA A 230 -15.87 6.52 10.13
CA ALA A 230 -14.86 7.37 9.54
C ALA A 230 -15.47 8.66 8.97
N ASP A 231 -14.73 9.77 9.07
CA ASP A 231 -15.13 11.02 8.41
C ASP A 231 -15.15 10.81 6.88
N ALA A 232 -16.15 11.32 6.18
CA ALA A 232 -16.23 11.29 4.73
C ALA A 232 -16.43 12.70 4.14
N TYR A 233 -15.83 12.95 2.97
CA TYR A 233 -15.82 14.27 2.34
C TYR A 233 -16.11 14.17 0.85
N ASN A 234 -16.95 15.06 0.33
CA ASN A 234 -17.25 15.14 -1.10
C ASN A 234 -16.23 16.04 -1.82
N LEU A 235 -15.43 15.45 -2.71
CA LEU A 235 -14.43 16.13 -3.56
C LEU A 235 -14.91 16.27 -5.01
N SER A 236 -16.19 16.58 -5.19
CA SER A 236 -16.78 16.81 -6.52
C SER A 236 -16.78 18.30 -6.91
N SER A 237 -17.28 18.59 -8.11
CA SER A 237 -17.51 19.96 -8.59
C SER A 237 -18.76 20.61 -7.96
N TRP A 238 -19.55 19.85 -7.22
CA TRP A 238 -20.74 20.32 -6.51
C TRP A 238 -20.34 21.11 -5.25
N GLU A 239 -20.03 22.38 -5.45
CA GLU A 239 -19.58 23.29 -4.39
C GLU A 239 -20.60 23.37 -3.24
N ASP A 240 -20.10 23.41 -2.00
CA ASP A 240 -20.88 23.41 -0.74
C ASP A 240 -21.78 22.17 -0.52
N ALA A 241 -21.52 21.06 -1.21
CA ALA A 241 -22.16 19.78 -0.92
C ALA A 241 -21.41 18.99 0.15
N ASP A 242 -22.14 18.54 1.17
CA ASP A 242 -21.61 17.80 2.31
C ASP A 242 -22.09 16.35 2.30
N VAL A 243 -21.26 15.44 2.80
CA VAL A 243 -21.65 14.04 3.04
C VAL A 243 -22.52 13.99 4.29
N ASP A 244 -23.73 13.44 4.18
CA ASP A 244 -24.65 13.26 5.30
C ASP A 244 -24.41 11.93 6.01
N GLU A 245 -24.25 10.86 5.24
CA GLU A 245 -24.15 9.48 5.73
C GLU A 245 -23.37 8.62 4.73
N LEU A 246 -22.54 7.72 5.26
CA LEU A 246 -21.90 6.65 4.52
C LEU A 246 -22.31 5.33 5.18
N THR A 247 -22.90 4.43 4.40
CA THR A 247 -23.38 3.13 4.87
C THR A 247 -22.68 2.02 4.08
N VAL A 248 -22.11 1.05 4.78
CA VAL A 248 -21.51 -0.11 4.12
C VAL A 248 -22.60 -1.09 3.72
N ASN A 249 -22.62 -1.45 2.43
CA ASN A 249 -23.57 -2.39 1.87
C ASN A 249 -23.07 -3.84 2.01
N ASP A 250 -21.80 -4.08 1.66
CA ASP A 250 -21.17 -5.39 1.71
C ASP A 250 -19.66 -5.29 1.93
N VAL A 251 -19.12 -6.25 2.67
CA VAL A 251 -17.68 -6.44 2.82
C VAL A 251 -17.35 -7.75 2.12
N HIS A 252 -16.61 -7.67 1.01
CA HIS A 252 -16.29 -8.84 0.19
C HIS A 252 -15.43 -9.87 0.95
N ASP A 253 -15.31 -11.07 0.39
CA ASP A 253 -14.44 -12.09 0.96
C ASP A 253 -12.97 -11.72 0.80
N PHE A 254 -12.16 -12.11 1.78
CA PHE A 254 -10.74 -11.76 1.84
C PHE A 254 -9.87 -12.97 2.18
N GLU A 255 -8.62 -12.93 1.72
CA GLU A 255 -7.58 -13.90 2.08
C GLU A 255 -6.53 -13.24 2.98
N SER A 256 -6.35 -13.79 4.19
CA SER A 256 -5.39 -13.25 5.16
C SER A 256 -3.99 -13.85 5.01
N SER A 257 -2.98 -13.00 5.19
CA SER A 257 -1.56 -13.38 5.22
C SER A 257 -0.98 -13.16 6.61
N ILE A 258 -0.29 -14.16 7.16
CA ILE A 258 0.39 -14.04 8.46
C ILE A 258 1.70 -13.28 8.27
N ILE A 259 1.74 -12.04 8.77
CA ILE A 259 2.89 -11.13 8.65
C ILE A 259 3.93 -11.42 9.72
N GLN A 260 3.46 -11.62 10.95
CA GLN A 260 4.30 -11.96 12.09
C GLN A 260 3.57 -12.96 12.96
N ILE A 261 4.31 -13.94 13.47
CA ILE A 261 3.84 -14.87 14.47
C ILE A 261 4.93 -15.08 15.51
N ASP A 262 4.57 -14.93 16.77
CA ASP A 262 5.41 -15.25 17.91
C ASP A 262 4.60 -16.00 18.99
N ASP A 263 5.18 -16.20 20.17
CA ASP A 263 4.55 -16.97 21.24
C ASP A 263 3.41 -16.22 21.95
N GLU A 264 3.35 -14.89 21.83
CA GLU A 264 2.42 -14.01 22.56
C GLU A 264 1.49 -13.22 21.63
N SER A 265 1.84 -13.11 20.35
CA SER A 265 1.09 -12.31 19.39
C SER A 265 1.17 -12.87 17.96
N CYS A 266 0.15 -12.55 17.17
CA CYS A 266 0.12 -12.77 15.74
C CYS A 266 -0.45 -11.54 15.04
N VAL A 267 0.21 -11.12 13.96
CA VAL A 267 -0.26 -10.04 13.10
C VAL A 267 -0.61 -10.61 11.74
N LEU A 268 -1.84 -10.39 11.31
CA LEU A 268 -2.34 -10.71 9.98
C LEU A 268 -2.59 -9.44 9.18
N SER A 269 -2.44 -9.51 7.87
CA SER A 269 -2.79 -8.44 6.95
C SER A 269 -3.50 -8.96 5.71
N PHE A 270 -4.46 -8.20 5.21
CA PHE A 270 -5.16 -8.44 3.95
C PHE A 270 -5.74 -7.14 3.38
N ASN A 271 -6.05 -7.17 2.08
CA ASN A 271 -6.86 -6.14 1.44
C ASN A 271 -8.27 -6.70 1.23
N VAL A 272 -9.27 -5.84 1.41
CA VAL A 272 -10.68 -6.19 1.17
C VAL A 272 -11.38 -5.07 0.42
N GLU A 273 -12.20 -5.45 -0.55
CA GLU A 273 -13.11 -4.55 -1.25
C GLU A 273 -14.38 -4.39 -0.41
N VAL A 274 -14.84 -3.15 -0.26
CA VAL A 274 -16.02 -2.78 0.52
C VAL A 274 -16.93 -1.94 -0.35
N ASP A 275 -18.16 -2.40 -0.54
CA ASP A 275 -19.19 -1.67 -1.26
C ASP A 275 -19.93 -0.78 -0.27
N TYR A 276 -20.08 0.50 -0.59
CA TYR A 276 -20.76 1.46 0.27
C TYR A 276 -21.73 2.34 -0.52
N THR A 277 -22.72 2.89 0.18
CA THR A 277 -23.63 3.91 -0.33
C THR A 277 -23.37 5.19 0.44
N VAL A 278 -23.18 6.30 -0.27
CA VAL A 278 -23.00 7.61 0.31
C VAL A 278 -24.16 8.52 -0.05
N SER A 279 -24.68 9.24 0.95
CA SER A 279 -25.70 10.27 0.79
C SER A 279 -25.05 11.64 0.92
N VAL A 280 -25.24 12.49 -0.09
CA VAL A 280 -24.66 13.83 -0.19
C VAL A 280 -25.76 14.84 -0.40
N THR A 281 -25.78 15.88 0.44
CA THR A 281 -26.69 17.01 0.31
C THR A 281 -25.93 18.27 -0.03
N GLY A 282 -26.36 18.94 -1.10
CA GLY A 282 -25.77 20.19 -1.54
C GLY A 282 -26.80 21.18 -2.07
N PRO A 283 -26.35 22.34 -2.54
CA PRO A 283 -27.23 23.35 -3.13
C PRO A 283 -27.89 22.86 -4.42
N ASP A 284 -29.19 23.13 -4.59
CA ASP A 284 -29.94 22.81 -5.81
C ASP A 284 -29.66 23.86 -6.89
N TYR A 285 -28.57 23.71 -7.65
CA TYR A 285 -28.23 24.62 -8.75
C TYR A 285 -29.11 24.41 -9.98
N ASN A 286 -29.67 23.21 -10.16
CA ASN A 286 -30.62 22.91 -11.23
C ASN A 286 -31.88 23.81 -11.17
N ASN A 287 -32.34 24.15 -9.97
CA ASN A 287 -33.43 25.12 -9.75
C ASN A 287 -32.94 26.49 -9.28
N GLY A 288 -31.62 26.75 -9.38
CA GLY A 288 -30.99 27.99 -9.01
C GLY A 288 -31.37 29.16 -9.94
N ILE A 289 -31.35 30.38 -9.40
CA ILE A 289 -31.60 31.60 -10.17
C ILE A 289 -30.26 32.27 -10.47
N TYR A 290 -29.92 32.39 -11.76
CA TYR A 290 -28.71 33.09 -12.18
C TYR A 290 -28.87 34.62 -12.12
N ASP A 291 -28.04 35.27 -11.31
CA ASP A 291 -27.95 36.72 -11.27
C ASP A 291 -26.83 37.22 -12.19
N LYS A 292 -27.20 38.03 -13.20
CA LYS A 292 -26.27 38.58 -14.19
C LYS A 292 -25.41 39.73 -13.65
N GLU A 293 -25.88 40.47 -12.65
CA GLU A 293 -25.12 41.57 -12.04
C GLU A 293 -23.99 41.03 -11.17
N ASP A 294 -24.26 39.97 -10.41
CA ASP A 294 -23.27 39.33 -9.53
C ASP A 294 -22.46 38.22 -10.22
N GLY A 295 -22.92 37.72 -11.37
CA GLY A 295 -22.22 36.69 -12.14
C GLY A 295 -22.21 35.32 -11.44
N ARG A 296 -23.21 35.02 -10.61
CA ARG A 296 -23.33 33.78 -9.84
C ARG A 296 -24.77 33.29 -9.74
N THR A 297 -24.93 31.98 -9.51
CA THR A 297 -26.23 31.34 -9.27
C THR A 297 -26.57 31.39 -7.78
N TYR A 298 -27.78 31.83 -7.45
CA TYR A 298 -28.32 31.74 -6.10
C TYR A 298 -29.27 30.55 -5.98
N THR A 299 -29.03 29.71 -4.98
CA THR A 299 -29.86 28.58 -4.62
C THR A 299 -30.57 28.88 -3.29
N PHE A 300 -31.84 28.49 -3.18
CA PHE A 300 -32.66 28.68 -1.96
C PHE A 300 -33.13 27.36 -1.36
N ARG A 301 -32.72 26.25 -1.97
CA ARG A 301 -33.07 24.88 -1.60
C ARG A 301 -31.80 24.03 -1.71
N SER A 302 -31.81 22.93 -0.98
CA SER A 302 -30.86 21.85 -1.15
C SER A 302 -31.53 20.70 -1.88
N THR A 303 -30.70 19.86 -2.50
CA THR A 303 -31.09 18.55 -3.03
C THR A 303 -30.11 17.52 -2.51
N SER A 304 -30.55 16.27 -2.41
CA SER A 304 -29.74 15.15 -1.94
C SER A 304 -29.56 14.14 -3.07
N ARG A 305 -28.39 13.49 -3.09
CA ARG A 305 -28.02 12.45 -4.05
C ARG A 305 -27.45 11.28 -3.27
N GLU A 306 -27.82 10.08 -3.71
CA GLU A 306 -27.23 8.83 -3.21
C GLU A 306 -26.44 8.20 -4.34
N GLU A 307 -25.24 7.74 -4.03
CA GLU A 307 -24.37 7.05 -4.97
C GLU A 307 -23.75 5.83 -4.29
N THR A 308 -23.57 4.76 -5.06
CA THR A 308 -22.95 3.51 -4.60
C THR A 308 -21.61 3.37 -5.28
N ASP A 309 -20.58 3.07 -4.50
CA ASP A 309 -19.21 2.87 -4.99
C ASP A 309 -18.51 1.77 -4.17
N SER A 310 -17.31 1.37 -4.59
CA SER A 310 -16.47 0.42 -3.86
C SER A 310 -15.11 1.02 -3.49
N ILE A 311 -14.61 0.66 -2.32
CA ILE A 311 -13.28 1.06 -1.84
C ILE A 311 -12.47 -0.17 -1.46
N ASN A 312 -11.19 -0.16 -1.80
CA ASN A 312 -10.25 -1.17 -1.33
C ASN A 312 -9.53 -0.65 -0.09
N VAL A 313 -9.71 -1.36 1.03
CA VAL A 313 -9.06 -1.02 2.31
C VAL A 313 -8.07 -2.10 2.71
N SER A 314 -6.95 -1.67 3.29
CA SER A 314 -5.96 -2.57 3.91
C SER A 314 -6.32 -2.77 5.37
N VAL A 315 -6.41 -4.01 5.82
CA VAL A 315 -6.79 -4.36 7.19
C VAL A 315 -5.65 -5.13 7.85
N GLU A 316 -5.29 -4.73 9.06
CA GLU A 316 -4.37 -5.44 9.93
C GLU A 316 -5.10 -5.96 11.16
N ILE A 317 -4.95 -7.26 11.45
CA ILE A 317 -5.51 -7.89 12.65
C ILE A 317 -4.37 -8.29 13.57
N GLU A 318 -4.42 -7.80 14.79
CA GLU A 318 -3.50 -8.17 15.85
C GLU A 318 -4.21 -9.07 16.86
N LEU A 319 -3.66 -10.25 17.07
CA LEU A 319 -4.16 -11.26 18.00
C LEU A 319 -3.17 -11.41 19.14
N SER A 320 -3.65 -11.29 20.38
CA SER A 320 -2.89 -11.70 21.56
C SER A 320 -3.14 -13.18 21.85
N LEU A 321 -2.07 -13.96 21.95
CA LEU A 321 -2.09 -15.40 22.11
C LEU A 321 -1.60 -15.79 23.51
N GLU A 322 -2.27 -16.79 24.11
CA GLU A 322 -1.79 -17.47 25.30
C GLU A 322 -1.79 -18.99 25.07
N ILE A 323 -0.81 -19.68 25.64
CA ILE A 323 -0.75 -21.14 25.61
C ILE A 323 -1.42 -21.68 26.88
N VAL A 324 -2.62 -22.24 26.73
CA VAL A 324 -3.35 -22.90 27.81
C VAL A 324 -3.46 -24.39 27.49
N ASP A 325 -3.01 -25.26 28.40
CA ASP A 325 -3.04 -26.72 28.24
C ASP A 325 -2.42 -27.21 26.91
N ASN A 326 -1.33 -26.56 26.49
CA ASN A 326 -0.61 -26.88 25.24
C ASN A 326 -1.44 -26.64 23.96
N GLN A 327 -2.46 -25.78 24.05
CA GLN A 327 -3.25 -25.25 22.94
C GLN A 327 -3.16 -23.72 22.92
N PHE A 328 -3.10 -23.16 21.71
CA PHE A 328 -3.16 -21.71 21.52
C PHE A 328 -4.59 -21.22 21.75
N VAL A 329 -4.71 -20.12 22.50
CA VAL A 329 -5.98 -19.44 22.75
C VAL A 329 -5.81 -17.97 22.44
N VAL A 330 -6.68 -17.43 21.58
CA VAL A 330 -6.77 -15.99 21.33
C VAL A 330 -7.45 -15.33 22.53
N GLN A 331 -6.75 -14.41 23.19
CA GLN A 331 -7.26 -13.64 24.32
C GLN A 331 -7.95 -12.36 23.87
N GLU A 332 -7.26 -11.60 23.02
CA GLU A 332 -7.72 -10.31 22.52
C GLU A 332 -7.49 -10.24 21.00
N ARG A 333 -8.42 -9.54 20.33
CA ARG A 333 -8.36 -9.25 18.90
C ARG A 333 -8.52 -7.75 18.71
N TYR A 334 -7.63 -7.17 17.93
CA TYR A 334 -7.69 -5.78 17.50
C TYR A 334 -7.69 -5.74 15.97
N VAL A 335 -8.73 -5.14 15.39
CA VAL A 335 -8.83 -4.91 13.94
C VAL A 335 -8.51 -3.44 13.68
N ASN A 336 -7.55 -3.20 12.78
CA ASN A 336 -7.16 -1.88 12.34
C ASN A 336 -7.40 -1.76 10.83
N VAL A 337 -8.24 -0.82 10.42
CA VAL A 337 -8.51 -0.52 9.00
C VAL A 337 -7.66 0.67 8.60
N GLY A 338 -6.66 0.41 7.74
CA GLY A 338 -5.74 1.41 7.22
C GLY A 338 -6.41 2.42 6.29
N GLY A 339 -5.86 3.63 6.24
CA GLY A 339 -6.30 4.69 5.33
C GLY A 339 -7.47 5.56 5.84
N LEU A 340 -8.12 5.19 6.95
CA LEU A 340 -9.29 5.92 7.45
C LEU A 340 -8.96 7.25 8.16
N THR A 341 -7.72 7.46 8.62
CA THR A 341 -7.33 8.68 9.37
C THR A 341 -7.39 9.96 8.53
N GLY A 342 -7.33 9.84 7.20
CA GLY A 342 -7.47 10.99 6.29
C GLY A 342 -8.93 11.34 5.96
N GLY A 343 -9.86 10.50 6.39
CA GLY A 343 -11.24 10.49 5.90
C GLY A 343 -11.39 9.80 4.55
N ILE A 344 -12.63 9.41 4.22
CA ILE A 344 -13.01 8.77 2.97
C ILE A 344 -13.40 9.86 1.97
N GLU A 345 -12.67 9.95 0.87
CA GLU A 345 -12.97 10.89 -0.22
C GLU A 345 -13.99 10.26 -1.18
N VAL A 346 -15.12 10.93 -1.38
CA VAL A 346 -16.17 10.55 -2.35
C VAL A 346 -16.33 11.62 -3.42
N CYS A 347 -16.87 11.28 -4.59
CA CYS A 347 -17.04 12.23 -5.69
C CYS A 347 -18.47 12.18 -6.23
N VAL A 348 -19.41 12.84 -5.54
CA VAL A 348 -20.83 12.87 -5.90
C VAL A 348 -21.21 14.22 -6.49
N GLU A 349 -21.69 14.21 -7.73
CA GLU A 349 -22.15 15.40 -8.46
C GLU A 349 -23.67 15.58 -8.36
N GLU A 350 -24.13 16.84 -8.42
CA GLU A 350 -25.57 17.16 -8.43
C GLU A 350 -26.29 16.45 -9.59
N ASN A 351 -25.63 16.40 -10.75
CA ASN A 351 -26.09 15.73 -11.96
C ASN A 351 -25.18 14.55 -12.25
N GLY A 352 -25.74 13.41 -12.67
CA GLY A 352 -24.94 12.23 -12.96
C GLY A 352 -24.04 12.44 -14.18
N CYS A 353 -23.01 11.60 -14.35
CA CYS A 353 -22.21 11.58 -15.57
C CYS A 353 -23.05 11.40 -16.85
N ASP A 354 -24.25 10.81 -16.75
CA ASP A 354 -25.18 10.61 -17.87
C ASP A 354 -25.95 11.88 -18.29
N ASP A 355 -25.87 12.96 -17.50
CA ASP A 355 -26.61 14.21 -17.72
C ASP A 355 -25.79 15.28 -18.48
N TYR A 356 -24.56 14.96 -18.92
CA TYR A 356 -23.64 15.88 -19.63
C TYR A 356 -23.42 15.58 -21.12
#